data_AF-A0A1D9BB50-F1
#
_entry.id   AF-A0A1D9BB50-F1
#
_cell.length_a   1.000
_cell.length_b   1.000
_cell.length_c   1.000
_cell.angle_alpha   90.00
_cell.angle_beta   90.00
_cell.angle_gamma   90.00
#
_symmetry.space_group_name_H-M   'P 1'
#
loop_
_entity.id
_entity.type
_entity.pdbx_description
1 polymer ?
#
loop_
_entity_poly.entity_id
_entity_poly.type
_entity_poly.pdbx_seq_one_letter_code
_entity_poly.pdbx_strand_id
1 'polypeptide(L)'
;MMWLQEMNDVRILFFEGAPGAGKSCLSQHLARQLEASGRCVYWLEEHELNEAVFAPFHAQVGSGEGAAITSLLVCWQSLLARIDRSADILCLDGAFFHSTIKVLLAHGVSRPGIDAYLKALYPLLARFRPCLIHLVCDVARVLQETIAERGHAWAALVAADVADYPVQRAAQQTGESGLIAFFVESQLQLATFATAYPFARLRIDTTARDWAGYQAALCTALGVQPDEPVRFEDCLAQYTGIYQPPDGFPEAYRQPFQVELVGDELRLHMGFTRNFRLEPLARNRFAIIGRPLEIEFVRDDEGQVCSAIYPFVPDRRFVCERLVTT
;
A
#
# COMPACT_ATOMS: atom_id res chain seq x y z
N MET A 1 -11.37 -17.55 22.28
CA MET A 1 -11.44 -16.52 23.35
C MET A 1 -10.05 -16.04 23.78
N MET A 2 -9.02 -16.91 23.89
CA MET A 2 -7.64 -16.53 24.23
C MET A 2 -6.96 -15.61 23.18
N TRP A 3 -7.28 -15.78 21.89
CA TRP A 3 -6.75 -14.95 20.79
C TRP A 3 -7.19 -13.48 20.82
N LEU A 4 -8.41 -13.17 21.28
CA LEU A 4 -8.91 -11.78 21.29
C LEU A 4 -8.23 -10.92 22.36
N GLN A 5 -7.81 -11.50 23.49
CA GLN A 5 -7.05 -10.78 24.52
C GLN A 5 -5.60 -10.50 24.09
N GLU A 6 -4.97 -11.38 23.31
CA GLU A 6 -3.62 -11.18 22.80
C GLU A 6 -3.54 -10.03 21.78
N MET A 7 -4.65 -9.68 21.14
CA MET A 7 -4.70 -8.73 20.03
C MET A 7 -4.95 -7.27 20.45
N ASN A 8 -5.41 -7.04 21.68
CA ASN A 8 -5.53 -5.69 22.25
C ASN A 8 -4.18 -4.99 22.44
N ASP A 9 -3.09 -5.76 22.53
CA ASP A 9 -1.75 -5.24 22.77
C ASP A 9 -0.86 -5.23 21.50
N VAL A 10 -1.41 -5.58 20.33
CA VAL A 10 -0.68 -5.53 19.06
C VAL A 10 -0.44 -4.08 18.68
N ARG A 11 0.83 -3.70 18.53
CA ARG A 11 1.23 -2.33 18.16
C ARG A 11 1.84 -2.21 16.77
N ILE A 12 2.16 -3.32 16.11
CA ILE A 12 2.65 -3.31 14.73
C ILE A 12 1.91 -4.37 13.91
N LEU A 13 1.36 -3.95 12.78
CA LEU A 13 0.63 -4.77 11.83
C LEU A 13 1.36 -4.73 10.49
N PHE A 14 1.94 -5.86 10.07
CA PHE A 14 2.60 -6.00 8.77
C PHE A 14 1.64 -6.57 7.75
N PHE A 15 1.42 -5.88 6.64
CA PHE A 15 0.65 -6.39 5.51
C PHE A 15 1.61 -6.83 4.41
N GLU A 16 1.64 -8.12 4.10
CA GLU A 16 2.57 -8.69 3.13
C GLU A 16 1.83 -9.57 2.13
N GLY A 17 2.28 -9.57 0.89
CA GLY A 17 1.64 -10.29 -0.22
C GLY A 17 2.02 -9.71 -1.58
N ALA A 18 1.66 -10.39 -2.66
CA ALA A 18 2.01 -9.99 -4.03
C ALA A 18 1.49 -8.58 -4.40
N PRO A 19 2.06 -7.92 -5.41
CA PRO A 19 1.37 -6.80 -6.07
C PRO A 19 -0.01 -7.26 -6.54
N GLY A 20 -1.04 -6.45 -6.31
CA GLY A 20 -2.43 -6.82 -6.61
C GLY A 20 -3.13 -7.67 -5.54
N ALA A 21 -2.43 -8.21 -4.54
CA ALA A 21 -3.05 -9.00 -3.47
C ALA A 21 -3.89 -8.18 -2.47
N GLY A 22 -3.93 -6.85 -2.62
CA GLY A 22 -4.77 -5.96 -1.79
C GLY A 22 -4.13 -5.45 -0.49
N LYS A 23 -2.81 -5.48 -0.35
CA LYS A 23 -2.09 -4.99 0.85
C LYS A 23 -2.47 -3.55 1.22
N SER A 24 -2.32 -2.61 0.28
CA SER A 24 -2.61 -1.19 0.50
C SER A 24 -4.09 -0.98 0.84
N CYS A 25 -4.98 -1.70 0.16
CA CYS A 25 -6.43 -1.62 0.41
C CYS A 25 -6.81 -2.13 1.80
N LEU A 26 -6.29 -3.29 2.20
CA LEU A 26 -6.62 -3.89 3.49
C LEU A 26 -5.95 -3.18 4.67
N SER A 27 -4.72 -2.71 4.51
CA SER A 27 -4.02 -1.92 5.54
C SER A 27 -4.69 -0.57 5.75
N GLN A 28 -5.05 0.14 4.68
CA GLN A 28 -5.83 1.38 4.75
C GLN A 28 -7.19 1.16 5.42
N HIS A 29 -7.92 0.12 4.98
CA HIS A 29 -9.24 -0.19 5.53
C HIS A 29 -9.13 -0.42 7.04
N LEU A 30 -8.23 -1.32 7.47
CA LEU A 30 -8.06 -1.60 8.89
C LEU A 30 -7.63 -0.36 9.68
N ALA A 31 -6.71 0.44 9.15
CA ALA A 31 -6.28 1.67 9.82
C ALA A 31 -7.48 2.59 10.11
N ARG A 32 -8.36 2.79 9.12
CA ARG A 32 -9.60 3.57 9.29
C ARG A 32 -10.56 2.95 10.31
N GLN A 33 -10.73 1.63 10.29
CA GLN A 33 -11.59 0.95 11.28
C GLN A 33 -11.06 1.09 12.71
N LEU A 34 -9.74 1.02 12.87
CA LEU A 34 -9.07 1.23 14.15
C LEU A 34 -9.23 2.68 14.62
N GLU A 35 -9.04 3.66 13.75
CA GLU A 35 -9.29 5.08 14.05
C GLU A 35 -10.75 5.34 14.43
N ALA A 36 -11.70 4.79 13.68
CA ALA A 36 -13.14 4.87 13.98
C ALA A 36 -13.48 4.26 15.35
N SER A 37 -12.76 3.22 15.77
CA SER A 37 -12.87 2.64 17.12
C SER A 37 -12.18 3.45 18.23
N GLY A 38 -11.66 4.64 17.91
CA GLY A 38 -11.02 5.55 18.87
C GLY A 38 -9.55 5.22 19.16
N ARG A 39 -8.91 4.35 18.38
CA ARG A 39 -7.48 4.04 18.53
C ARG A 39 -6.62 4.99 17.72
N CYS A 40 -5.46 5.39 18.27
CA CYS A 40 -4.48 6.13 17.49
C CYS A 40 -3.70 5.17 16.58
N VAL A 41 -3.70 5.46 15.28
CA VAL A 41 -3.08 4.63 14.26
C VAL A 41 -2.17 5.49 13.40
N TYR A 42 -1.02 4.94 13.04
CA TYR A 42 -0.15 5.51 12.02
C TYR A 42 -0.02 4.50 10.89
N TRP A 43 -0.62 4.82 9.74
CA TRP A 43 -0.54 3.98 8.55
C TRP A 43 0.57 4.51 7.64
N LEU A 44 1.50 3.62 7.29
CA LEU A 44 2.58 3.91 6.35
C LEU A 44 2.40 3.03 5.12
N GLU A 45 2.20 3.68 3.96
CA GLU A 45 2.17 2.99 2.67
C GLU A 45 3.58 2.68 2.14
N GLU A 46 3.66 1.74 1.20
CA GLU A 46 4.93 1.24 0.63
C GLU A 46 5.83 2.37 0.08
N HIS A 47 5.24 3.40 -0.53
CA HIS A 47 5.98 4.52 -1.10
C HIS A 47 6.66 5.37 -0.03
N GLU A 48 5.92 5.81 1.00
CA GLU A 48 6.49 6.56 2.14
C GLU A 48 7.54 5.72 2.88
N LEU A 49 7.30 4.41 3.02
CA LEU A 49 8.27 3.50 3.59
C LEU A 49 9.58 3.50 2.81
N ASN A 50 9.53 3.42 1.49
CA ASN A 50 10.73 3.37 0.65
C ASN A 50 11.46 4.71 0.58
N GLU A 51 10.73 5.82 0.45
CA GLU A 51 11.33 7.15 0.22
C GLU A 51 11.74 7.89 1.50
N ALA A 52 11.09 7.61 2.63
CA ALA A 52 11.40 8.29 3.89
C ALA A 52 12.03 7.34 4.91
N VAL A 53 11.38 6.21 5.20
CA VAL A 53 11.79 5.34 6.32
C VAL A 53 13.02 4.51 5.96
N PHE A 54 13.01 3.87 4.79
CA PHE A 54 14.03 2.94 4.31
C PHE A 54 14.92 3.55 3.22
N ALA A 55 14.78 4.83 2.89
CA ALA A 55 15.66 5.49 1.93
C ALA A 55 17.16 5.31 2.23
N PRO A 56 17.63 5.41 3.50
CA PRO A 56 19.03 5.11 3.82
C PRO A 56 19.43 3.66 3.51
N PHE A 57 18.52 2.71 3.65
CA PHE A 57 18.75 1.30 3.29
C PHE A 57 18.84 1.14 1.77
N HIS A 58 17.87 1.68 1.02
CA HIS A 58 17.85 1.63 -0.45
C HIS A 58 19.10 2.29 -1.07
N ALA A 59 19.63 3.34 -0.46
CA ALA A 59 20.88 3.97 -0.88
C ALA A 59 22.14 3.11 -0.65
N GLN A 60 22.07 2.13 0.26
CA GLN A 60 23.22 1.31 0.70
C GLN A 60 23.14 -0.16 0.28
N VAL A 61 22.00 -0.63 -0.23
CA VAL A 61 21.77 -2.05 -0.49
C VAL A 61 22.73 -2.63 -1.55
N GLY A 62 23.26 -1.79 -2.45
CA GLY A 62 24.29 -2.16 -3.43
C GLY A 62 25.74 -2.13 -2.90
N SER A 63 25.98 -1.64 -1.69
CA SER A 63 27.34 -1.42 -1.15
C SER A 63 27.94 -2.63 -0.44
N GLY A 64 27.21 -3.75 -0.40
CA GLY A 64 27.62 -5.01 0.22
C GLY A 64 26.71 -5.44 1.38
N GLU A 65 26.66 -6.75 1.63
CA GLU A 65 25.72 -7.37 2.58
C GLU A 65 25.74 -6.75 3.98
N GLY A 66 26.94 -6.55 4.56
CA GLY A 66 27.07 -5.97 5.90
C GLY A 66 26.55 -4.53 6.00
N ALA A 67 26.81 -3.71 4.98
CA ALA A 67 26.33 -2.33 4.92
C ALA A 67 24.80 -2.28 4.76
N ALA A 68 24.25 -3.11 3.87
CA ALA A 68 22.81 -3.22 3.64
C ALA A 68 22.05 -3.61 4.92
N ILE A 69 22.48 -4.68 5.59
CA ILE A 69 21.85 -5.17 6.83
C ILE A 69 21.95 -4.13 7.95
N THR A 70 23.12 -3.51 8.13
CA THR A 70 23.33 -2.49 9.17
C THR A 70 22.43 -1.29 8.93
N SER A 71 22.40 -0.76 7.70
CA SER A 71 21.54 0.39 7.34
C SER A 71 20.07 0.07 7.58
N LEU A 72 19.62 -1.12 7.19
CA LEU A 72 18.24 -1.55 7.39
C LEU A 72 17.86 -1.65 8.88
N LEU A 73 18.73 -2.20 9.73
CA LEU A 73 18.50 -2.26 11.18
C LEU A 73 18.43 -0.86 11.81
N VAL A 74 19.24 0.09 11.34
CA VAL A 74 19.18 1.50 11.78
C VAL A 74 17.84 2.14 11.38
N CYS A 75 17.34 1.86 10.17
CA CYS A 75 16.02 2.33 9.73
C CYS A 75 14.91 1.78 10.66
N TRP A 76 14.93 0.49 10.98
CA TRP A 76 13.99 -0.11 11.94
C TRP A 76 14.09 0.53 13.32
N GLN A 77 15.29 0.68 13.87
CA GLN A 77 15.47 1.32 15.18
C GLN A 77 14.90 2.74 15.20
N SER A 78 15.12 3.51 14.13
CA SER A 78 14.60 4.87 14.00
C SER A 78 13.07 4.90 13.92
N LEU A 79 12.46 4.01 13.13
CA LEU A 79 11.00 3.87 13.06
C LEU A 79 10.40 3.47 14.41
N LEU A 80 10.96 2.43 15.05
CA LEU A 80 10.48 1.92 16.33
C LEU A 80 10.64 2.92 17.47
N ALA A 81 11.68 3.76 17.45
CA ALA A 81 11.86 4.83 18.43
C ALA A 81 10.78 5.92 18.35
N ARG A 82 10.16 6.13 17.17
CA ARG A 82 9.01 7.06 17.03
C ARG A 82 7.78 6.50 17.73
N ILE A 83 7.51 5.21 17.56
CA ILE A 83 6.33 4.53 18.11
C ILE A 83 6.47 4.28 19.60
N ASP A 84 7.68 4.06 20.10
CA ASP A 84 7.94 3.88 21.53
C ASP A 84 7.52 5.09 22.37
N ARG A 85 7.48 6.27 21.75
CA ARG A 85 7.07 7.54 22.39
C ARG A 85 5.56 7.79 22.36
N SER A 86 4.81 6.98 21.63
CA SER A 86 3.35 7.10 21.52
C SER A 86 2.67 5.80 21.95
N ALA A 87 1.34 5.82 22.10
CA ALA A 87 0.54 4.62 22.34
C ALA A 87 -0.01 4.03 21.02
N ASP A 88 0.56 4.47 19.90
CA ASP A 88 -0.07 4.26 18.59
C ASP A 88 0.17 2.84 18.10
N ILE A 89 -0.73 2.42 17.21
CA ILE A 89 -0.58 1.22 16.40
C ILE A 89 -0.08 1.59 15.02
N LEU A 90 0.93 0.87 14.58
CA LEU A 90 1.53 1.05 13.28
C LEU A 90 0.94 0.04 12.28
N CYS A 91 0.32 0.51 11.22
CA CYS A 91 -0.08 -0.30 10.08
C CYS A 91 0.95 -0.11 8.96
N LEU A 92 1.61 -1.18 8.53
CA LEU A 92 2.70 -1.13 7.56
C LEU A 92 2.37 -1.92 6.30
N ASP A 93 2.35 -1.24 5.16
CA ASP A 93 2.16 -1.86 3.84
C ASP A 93 3.50 -2.31 3.25
N GLY A 94 3.76 -3.63 3.27
CA GLY A 94 4.92 -4.22 2.61
C GLY A 94 6.26 -3.97 3.30
N ALA A 95 6.30 -3.53 4.56
CA ALA A 95 7.55 -3.16 5.23
C ALA A 95 8.44 -4.36 5.62
N PHE A 96 7.84 -5.46 6.07
CA PHE A 96 8.58 -6.64 6.55
C PHE A 96 9.24 -7.41 5.41
N PHE A 97 8.61 -7.48 4.24
CA PHE A 97 9.15 -8.24 3.11
C PHE A 97 9.33 -7.38 1.85
N HIS A 98 8.28 -6.74 1.33
CA HIS A 98 8.36 -6.03 0.03
C HIS A 98 9.40 -4.90 -0.03
N SER A 99 9.51 -4.09 1.02
CA SER A 99 10.41 -2.94 1.11
C SER A 99 11.79 -3.31 1.64
N THR A 100 11.96 -4.53 2.16
CA THR A 100 13.17 -4.93 2.91
C THR A 100 13.71 -6.28 2.45
N ILE A 101 13.20 -7.41 2.94
CA ILE A 101 13.73 -8.75 2.65
C ILE A 101 13.75 -9.07 1.14
N LYS A 102 12.70 -8.70 0.39
CA LYS A 102 12.64 -8.84 -1.07
C LYS A 102 13.82 -8.12 -1.73
N VAL A 103 14.16 -6.93 -1.26
CA VAL A 103 15.25 -6.11 -1.81
C VAL A 103 16.61 -6.72 -1.44
N LEU A 104 16.78 -7.21 -0.21
CA LEU A 104 17.99 -7.95 0.18
C LEU A 104 18.19 -9.17 -0.74
N LEU A 105 17.15 -9.98 -0.96
CA LEU A 105 17.18 -11.12 -1.88
C LEU A 105 17.51 -10.68 -3.31
N ALA A 106 16.87 -9.62 -3.79
CA ALA A 106 17.06 -9.10 -5.14
C ALA A 106 18.49 -8.59 -5.39
N HIS A 107 19.16 -8.14 -4.32
CA HIS A 107 20.56 -7.72 -4.32
C HIS A 107 21.56 -8.86 -3.97
N GLY A 108 21.09 -10.10 -3.90
CA GLY A 108 21.96 -11.27 -3.71
C GLY A 108 22.51 -11.41 -2.29
N VAL A 109 21.87 -10.79 -1.29
CA VAL A 109 22.22 -11.03 0.11
C VAL A 109 22.01 -12.51 0.44
N SER A 110 23.01 -13.10 1.08
CA SER A 110 23.02 -14.53 1.36
C SER A 110 21.95 -14.92 2.38
N ARG A 111 21.50 -16.18 2.33
CA ARG A 111 20.55 -16.70 3.32
C ARG A 111 21.06 -16.57 4.77
N PRO A 112 22.34 -16.90 5.09
CA PRO A 112 22.90 -16.63 6.41
C PRO A 112 22.84 -15.14 6.80
N GLY A 113 23.07 -14.24 5.85
CA GLY A 113 22.93 -12.79 6.07
C GLY A 113 21.50 -12.37 6.43
N ILE A 114 20.51 -12.86 5.68
CA ILE A 114 19.08 -12.60 5.98
C ILE A 114 18.68 -13.21 7.34
N ASP A 115 19.13 -14.42 7.64
CA ASP A 115 18.86 -15.07 8.93
C ASP A 115 19.49 -14.27 10.09
N ALA A 116 20.71 -13.74 9.91
CA ALA A 116 21.35 -12.86 10.89
C ALA A 116 20.59 -11.53 11.07
N TYR A 117 20.12 -10.93 9.97
CA TYR A 117 19.25 -9.75 10.00
C TYR A 117 17.96 -10.03 10.80
N LEU A 118 17.25 -11.11 10.50
CA LEU A 118 16.00 -11.47 11.19
C LEU A 118 16.25 -11.76 12.68
N LYS A 119 17.34 -12.44 13.01
CA LYS A 119 17.76 -12.69 14.40
C LYS A 119 18.02 -11.38 15.17
N ALA A 120 18.52 -10.34 14.49
CA ALA A 120 18.71 -9.02 15.08
C ALA A 120 17.40 -8.20 15.13
N LEU A 121 16.53 -8.34 14.13
CA LEU A 121 15.28 -7.59 14.03
C LEU A 121 14.23 -8.08 15.04
N TYR A 122 14.03 -9.39 15.20
CA TYR A 122 12.95 -9.91 16.03
C TYR A 122 13.00 -9.40 17.49
N PRO A 123 14.15 -9.36 18.19
CA PRO A 123 14.23 -8.74 19.51
C PRO A 123 13.77 -7.27 19.53
N LEU A 124 14.04 -6.49 18.48
CA LEU A 124 13.61 -5.09 18.38
C LEU A 124 12.07 -4.99 18.27
N LEU A 125 11.46 -5.91 17.52
CA LEU A 125 10.02 -5.94 17.30
C LEU A 125 9.24 -6.53 18.49
N ALA A 126 9.82 -7.46 19.24
CA ALA A 126 9.11 -8.31 20.20
C ALA A 126 8.23 -7.53 21.20
N ARG A 127 8.73 -6.41 21.72
CA ARG A 127 7.99 -5.57 22.69
C ARG A 127 6.73 -4.92 22.12
N PHE A 128 6.63 -4.80 20.79
CA PHE A 128 5.47 -4.23 20.09
C PHE A 128 4.45 -5.28 19.66
N ARG A 129 4.68 -6.56 20.02
CA ARG A 129 3.80 -7.71 19.71
C ARG A 129 3.31 -7.68 18.26
N PRO A 130 4.23 -7.74 17.30
CA PRO A 130 3.86 -7.53 15.91
C PRO A 130 2.98 -8.68 15.41
N CYS A 131 2.08 -8.37 14.48
CA CYS A 131 1.28 -9.35 13.78
C CYS A 131 1.54 -9.26 12.28
N LEU A 132 1.77 -10.41 11.64
CA LEU A 132 1.93 -10.53 10.20
C LEU A 132 0.61 -10.93 9.55
N ILE A 133 0.02 -10.02 8.77
CA ILE A 133 -1.09 -10.26 7.87
C ILE A 133 -0.51 -10.69 6.52
N HIS A 134 -0.49 -12.00 6.29
CA HIS A 134 0.03 -12.61 5.07
C HIS A 134 -1.09 -12.87 4.07
N LEU A 135 -1.15 -12.03 3.04
CA LEU A 135 -2.05 -12.15 1.91
C LEU A 135 -1.45 -13.10 0.87
N VAL A 136 -2.13 -14.21 0.64
CA VAL A 136 -1.74 -15.19 -0.37
C VAL A 136 -2.70 -15.15 -1.54
N CYS A 137 -2.21 -15.46 -2.73
CA CYS A 137 -3.03 -15.55 -3.93
C CYS A 137 -2.35 -16.44 -4.97
N ASP A 138 -3.07 -16.74 -6.05
CA ASP A 138 -2.44 -17.10 -7.33
C ASP A 138 -1.71 -15.88 -7.90
N VAL A 139 -0.42 -15.77 -7.60
CA VAL A 139 0.41 -14.60 -7.93
C VAL A 139 0.48 -14.34 -9.43
N ALA A 140 0.61 -15.40 -10.23
CA ALA A 140 0.71 -15.26 -11.68
C ALA A 140 -0.59 -14.72 -12.26
N ARG A 141 -1.73 -15.29 -11.83
CA ARG A 141 -3.05 -14.82 -12.27
C ARG A 141 -3.31 -13.38 -11.84
N VAL A 142 -3.04 -13.04 -10.57
CA VAL A 142 -3.28 -11.68 -10.04
C VAL A 142 -2.42 -10.64 -10.76
N LEU A 143 -1.16 -10.95 -11.07
CA LEU A 143 -0.31 -10.04 -11.85
C LEU A 143 -0.79 -9.87 -13.28
N GLN A 144 -1.21 -10.95 -13.95
CA GLN A 144 -1.79 -10.86 -15.30
C GLN A 144 -3.04 -9.97 -15.31
N GLU A 145 -3.93 -10.15 -14.34
CA GLU A 145 -5.12 -9.30 -14.18
C GLU A 145 -4.71 -7.83 -13.87
N THR A 146 -3.72 -7.61 -13.01
CA THR A 146 -3.21 -6.26 -12.69
C THR A 146 -2.60 -5.58 -13.93
N ILE A 147 -1.89 -6.32 -14.77
CA ILE A 147 -1.34 -5.83 -16.05
C ILE A 147 -2.49 -5.48 -17.00
N ALA A 148 -3.53 -6.30 -17.08
CA ALA A 148 -4.72 -6.01 -17.88
C ALA A 148 -5.46 -4.75 -17.40
N GLU A 149 -5.53 -4.53 -16.09
CA GLU A 149 -6.19 -3.36 -15.48
C GLU A 149 -5.37 -2.07 -15.61
N ARG A 150 -4.04 -2.13 -15.42
CA ARG A 150 -3.16 -0.94 -15.41
C ARG A 150 -2.52 -0.63 -16.77
N GLY A 151 -2.51 -1.61 -17.67
CA GLY A 151 -1.97 -1.52 -19.02
C GLY A 151 -0.50 -1.92 -19.15
N HIS A 152 -0.13 -2.34 -20.36
CA HIS A 152 1.22 -2.81 -20.71
C HIS A 152 2.31 -1.75 -20.54
N ALA A 153 2.00 -0.47 -20.68
CA ALA A 153 2.98 0.60 -20.46
C ALA A 153 3.46 0.64 -18.99
N TRP A 154 2.53 0.50 -18.04
CA TRP A 154 2.87 0.35 -16.63
C TRP A 154 3.67 -0.93 -16.38
N ALA A 155 3.23 -2.05 -16.95
CA ALA A 155 3.90 -3.34 -16.79
C ALA A 155 5.35 -3.31 -17.29
N ALA A 156 5.60 -2.66 -18.43
CA ALA A 156 6.93 -2.50 -19.00
C ALA A 156 7.87 -1.68 -18.11
N LEU A 157 7.37 -0.61 -17.49
CA LEU A 157 8.14 0.19 -16.53
C LEU A 157 8.54 -0.65 -15.31
N VAL A 158 7.58 -1.32 -14.68
CA VAL A 158 7.86 -2.16 -13.51
C VAL A 158 8.77 -3.35 -13.87
N ALA A 159 8.60 -3.93 -15.07
CA ALA A 159 9.47 -4.99 -15.55
C ALA A 159 10.91 -4.50 -15.76
N ALA A 160 11.12 -3.26 -16.23
CA ALA A 160 12.45 -2.67 -16.36
C ALA A 160 13.11 -2.48 -14.98
N ASP A 161 12.38 -1.92 -14.01
CA ASP A 161 12.89 -1.75 -12.64
C ASP A 161 13.28 -3.09 -12.00
N VAL A 162 12.45 -4.12 -12.18
CA VAL A 162 12.73 -5.47 -11.68
C VAL A 162 13.93 -6.10 -12.40
N ALA A 163 14.05 -5.90 -13.71
CA ALA A 163 15.15 -6.44 -14.51
C ALA A 163 16.51 -5.89 -14.08
N ASP A 164 16.57 -4.69 -13.47
CA ASP A 164 17.81 -4.08 -12.99
C ASP A 164 18.38 -4.73 -11.73
N TYR A 165 17.56 -5.49 -10.98
CA TYR A 165 18.03 -6.22 -9.81
C TYR A 165 19.17 -7.19 -10.16
N PRO A 166 20.26 -7.25 -9.36
CA PRO A 166 21.39 -8.14 -9.62
C PRO A 166 21.01 -9.60 -9.92
N VAL A 167 20.07 -10.17 -9.17
CA VAL A 167 19.63 -11.56 -9.39
C VAL A 167 18.86 -11.75 -10.69
N GLN A 168 18.09 -10.74 -11.12
CA GLN A 168 17.32 -10.79 -12.37
C GLN A 168 18.24 -10.61 -13.59
N ARG A 169 19.21 -9.68 -13.52
CA ARG A 169 20.25 -9.54 -14.53
C ARG A 169 21.07 -10.82 -14.72
N ALA A 170 21.46 -11.47 -13.62
CA ALA A 170 22.18 -12.73 -13.67
C ALA A 170 21.36 -13.87 -14.29
N ALA A 171 20.04 -13.88 -14.06
CA ALA A 171 19.11 -14.86 -14.64
C ALA A 171 18.66 -14.52 -16.07
N GLN A 172 19.05 -13.36 -16.62
CA GLN A 172 18.62 -12.83 -17.92
C GLN A 172 17.10 -12.78 -18.07
N GLN A 173 16.39 -12.56 -16.96
CA GLN A 173 14.93 -12.44 -16.93
C GLN A 173 14.53 -10.99 -17.20
N THR A 174 13.69 -10.77 -18.22
CA THR A 174 13.26 -9.44 -18.66
C THR A 174 11.80 -9.45 -19.10
N GLY A 175 11.22 -8.26 -19.23
CA GLY A 175 9.83 -8.08 -19.70
C GLY A 175 8.78 -8.64 -18.72
N GLU A 176 7.54 -8.72 -19.17
CA GLU A 176 6.39 -9.11 -18.34
C GLU A 176 6.53 -10.54 -17.77
N SER A 177 7.07 -11.47 -18.55
CA SER A 177 7.31 -12.85 -18.07
C SER A 177 8.35 -12.88 -16.96
N GLY A 178 9.44 -12.10 -17.07
CA GLY A 178 10.45 -11.96 -16.03
C GLY A 178 9.88 -11.33 -14.76
N LEU A 179 9.08 -10.27 -14.91
CA LEU A 179 8.33 -9.63 -13.83
C LEU A 179 7.45 -10.62 -13.06
N ILE A 180 6.65 -11.42 -13.77
CA ILE A 180 5.77 -12.42 -13.16
C ILE A 180 6.60 -13.49 -12.45
N ALA A 181 7.63 -14.04 -13.10
CA ALA A 181 8.49 -15.06 -12.52
C ALA A 181 9.18 -14.57 -11.23
N PHE A 182 9.70 -13.33 -11.24
CA PHE A 182 10.29 -12.69 -10.08
C PHE A 182 9.31 -12.64 -8.90
N PHE A 183 8.09 -12.16 -9.15
CA PHE A 183 7.13 -12.04 -8.06
C PHE A 183 6.62 -13.39 -7.58
N VAL A 184 6.40 -14.37 -8.45
CA VAL A 184 6.06 -15.75 -8.05
C VAL A 184 7.12 -16.31 -7.11
N GLU A 185 8.40 -16.23 -7.50
CA GLU A 185 9.50 -16.69 -6.64
C GLU A 185 9.58 -15.89 -5.32
N SER A 186 9.43 -14.56 -5.39
CA SER A 186 9.44 -13.71 -4.19
C SER A 186 8.35 -14.13 -3.19
N GLN A 187 7.18 -14.57 -3.65
CA GLN A 187 6.10 -14.96 -2.77
C GLN A 187 6.32 -16.36 -2.17
N LEU A 188 7.04 -17.25 -2.85
CA LEU A 188 7.52 -18.51 -2.26
C LEU A 188 8.51 -18.23 -1.12
N GLN A 189 9.40 -17.26 -1.31
CA GLN A 189 10.30 -16.80 -0.26
C GLN A 189 9.53 -16.16 0.91
N LEU A 190 8.56 -15.28 0.64
CA LEU A 190 7.69 -14.72 1.69
C LEU A 190 6.98 -15.82 2.48
N ALA A 191 6.43 -16.85 1.82
CA ALA A 191 5.76 -17.95 2.50
C ALA A 191 6.71 -18.71 3.46
N THR A 192 7.98 -18.84 3.08
CA THR A 192 9.04 -19.41 3.92
C THR A 192 9.29 -18.54 5.15
N PHE A 193 9.53 -17.23 4.97
CA PHE A 193 9.76 -16.31 6.09
C PHE A 193 8.54 -16.16 7.00
N ALA A 194 7.34 -16.11 6.43
CA ALA A 194 6.09 -16.05 7.16
C ALA A 194 5.85 -17.31 8.01
N THR A 195 6.38 -18.47 7.61
CA THR A 195 6.29 -19.72 8.39
C THR A 195 7.29 -19.74 9.54
N ALA A 196 8.45 -19.12 9.36
CA ALA A 196 9.46 -18.95 10.41
C ALA A 196 9.22 -17.70 11.30
N TYR A 197 8.16 -16.93 11.05
CA TYR A 197 7.86 -15.70 11.78
C TYR A 197 7.46 -16.05 13.23
N PRO A 198 8.16 -15.52 14.25
CA PRO A 198 8.00 -16.00 15.63
C PRO A 198 6.82 -15.37 16.39
N PHE A 199 6.09 -14.44 15.75
CA PHE A 199 4.99 -13.70 16.38
C PHE A 199 3.63 -14.09 15.75
N ALA A 200 2.58 -13.38 16.14
CA ALA A 200 1.23 -13.61 15.64
C ALA A 200 1.19 -13.49 14.10
N ARG A 201 0.41 -14.37 13.47
CA ARG A 201 0.25 -14.39 12.01
C ARG A 201 -1.19 -14.68 11.63
N LEU A 202 -1.74 -13.84 10.78
CA LEU A 202 -3.03 -14.03 10.12
C LEU A 202 -2.79 -14.27 8.62
N ARG A 203 -3.27 -15.40 8.09
CA ARG A 203 -3.18 -15.71 6.66
C ARG A 203 -4.54 -15.51 6.00
N ILE A 204 -4.60 -14.73 4.93
CA ILE A 204 -5.84 -14.46 4.17
C ILE A 204 -5.60 -14.85 2.70
N ASP A 205 -6.44 -15.73 2.16
CA ASP A 205 -6.41 -16.08 0.74
C ASP A 205 -7.26 -15.11 -0.07
N THR A 206 -6.59 -14.34 -0.93
CA THR A 206 -7.16 -13.25 -1.70
C THR A 206 -7.44 -13.63 -3.16
N THR A 207 -7.29 -14.91 -3.53
CA THR A 207 -7.44 -15.40 -4.91
C THR A 207 -8.84 -15.15 -5.48
N ALA A 208 -9.88 -15.18 -4.64
CA ALA A 208 -11.26 -14.98 -5.07
C ALA A 208 -11.64 -13.49 -5.23
N ARG A 209 -10.78 -12.55 -4.79
CA ARG A 209 -11.04 -11.11 -4.82
C ARG A 209 -12.32 -10.67 -4.09
N ASP A 210 -12.74 -11.44 -3.08
CA ASP A 210 -13.86 -11.08 -2.19
C ASP A 210 -13.42 -10.03 -1.15
N TRP A 211 -13.20 -8.80 -1.62
CA TRP A 211 -12.64 -7.73 -0.78
C TRP A 211 -13.48 -7.45 0.46
N ALA A 212 -14.81 -7.47 0.34
CA ALA A 212 -15.71 -7.26 1.47
C ALA A 212 -15.56 -8.39 2.51
N GLY A 213 -15.52 -9.65 2.06
CA GLY A 213 -15.27 -10.79 2.93
C GLY A 213 -13.91 -10.72 3.62
N TYR A 214 -12.85 -10.32 2.92
CA TYR A 214 -11.51 -10.19 3.49
C TYR A 214 -11.42 -9.07 4.52
N GLN A 215 -12.05 -7.93 4.26
CA GLN A 215 -12.16 -6.81 5.20
C GLN A 215 -12.89 -7.22 6.49
N ALA A 216 -14.03 -7.89 6.37
CA ALA A 216 -14.79 -8.39 7.51
C ALA A 216 -14.02 -9.44 8.31
N ALA A 217 -13.35 -10.39 7.63
CA ALA A 217 -12.52 -11.41 8.26
C ALA A 217 -11.33 -10.80 9.01
N LEU A 218 -10.67 -9.80 8.41
CA LEU A 218 -9.58 -9.06 9.03
C LEU A 218 -10.02 -8.34 10.30
N CYS A 219 -11.13 -7.59 10.24
CA CYS A 219 -11.69 -6.88 11.40
C CYS A 219 -12.07 -7.87 12.51
N THR A 220 -12.78 -8.95 12.15
CA THR A 220 -13.17 -10.01 13.09
C THR A 220 -11.97 -10.64 13.76
N ALA A 221 -10.94 -11.00 12.98
CA ALA A 221 -9.73 -11.60 13.50
C ALA A 221 -9.06 -10.67 14.51
N LEU A 222 -9.01 -9.36 14.23
CA LEU A 222 -8.37 -8.36 15.06
C LEU A 222 -9.26 -7.78 16.17
N GLY A 223 -10.49 -8.29 16.34
CA GLY A 223 -11.43 -7.79 17.34
C GLY A 223 -11.87 -6.34 17.10
N VAL A 224 -11.77 -5.85 15.86
CA VAL A 224 -12.19 -4.52 15.45
C VAL A 224 -13.64 -4.60 14.98
N GLN A 225 -14.51 -3.77 15.55
CA GLN A 225 -15.86 -3.64 15.03
C GLN A 225 -15.80 -2.77 13.77
N PRO A 226 -16.22 -3.29 12.60
CA PRO A 226 -16.30 -2.45 11.42
C PRO A 226 -17.35 -1.36 11.64
N ASP A 227 -16.97 -0.13 11.37
CA ASP A 227 -17.86 1.01 11.27
C ASP A 227 -18.84 0.80 10.10
N GLU A 228 -20.03 1.36 10.23
CA GLU A 228 -21.00 1.30 9.14
C GLU A 228 -20.47 2.11 7.95
N PRO A 229 -20.60 1.61 6.71
CA PRO A 229 -20.27 2.39 5.53
C PRO A 229 -21.04 3.72 5.58
N VAL A 230 -20.34 4.82 5.25
CA VAL A 230 -20.97 6.12 5.13
C VAL A 230 -22.11 6.01 4.13
N ARG A 231 -23.34 6.23 4.60
CA ARG A 231 -24.51 6.27 3.71
C ARG A 231 -24.35 7.46 2.78
N PHE A 232 -24.17 7.16 1.50
CA PHE A 232 -23.98 8.18 0.49
C PHE A 232 -25.33 8.41 -0.22
N GLU A 233 -25.98 9.51 0.13
CA GLU A 233 -27.32 9.86 -0.39
C GLU A 233 -27.26 10.54 -1.77
N ASP A 234 -26.09 11.03 -2.14
CA ASP A 234 -25.84 11.81 -3.33
C ASP A 234 -25.66 10.92 -4.57
N CYS A 235 -26.14 11.36 -5.73
CA CYS A 235 -25.92 10.64 -7.00
C CYS A 235 -24.42 10.68 -7.37
N LEU A 236 -23.74 9.53 -7.47
CA LEU A 236 -22.30 9.47 -7.79
C LEU A 236 -21.97 10.10 -9.16
N ALA A 237 -22.89 10.05 -10.12
CA ALA A 237 -22.68 10.60 -11.46
C ALA A 237 -22.31 12.09 -11.45
N GLN A 238 -22.73 12.84 -10.42
CA GLN A 238 -22.45 14.28 -10.33
C GLN A 238 -20.96 14.61 -10.16
N TYR A 239 -20.14 13.66 -9.67
CA TYR A 239 -18.70 13.85 -9.47
C TYR A 239 -17.87 13.50 -10.72
N THR A 240 -18.51 12.94 -11.75
CA THR A 240 -17.81 12.51 -12.97
C THR A 240 -17.38 13.69 -13.83
N GLY A 241 -16.28 13.58 -14.56
CA GLY A 241 -15.82 14.65 -15.47
C GLY A 241 -14.31 14.73 -15.57
N ILE A 242 -13.85 15.68 -16.37
CA ILE A 242 -12.42 15.99 -16.52
C ILE A 242 -12.14 17.26 -15.71
N TYR A 243 -11.10 17.22 -14.88
CA TYR A 243 -10.71 18.30 -13.99
C TYR A 243 -9.36 18.84 -14.42
N GLN A 244 -9.32 20.13 -14.73
CA GLN A 244 -8.17 20.83 -15.31
C GLN A 244 -7.38 21.54 -14.21
N PRO A 245 -6.09 21.21 -13.99
CA PRO A 245 -5.21 21.99 -13.14
C PRO A 245 -5.03 23.43 -13.65
N PRO A 246 -4.84 24.41 -12.74
CA PRO A 246 -4.65 25.81 -13.10
C PRO A 246 -3.30 26.05 -13.78
N ASP A 247 -3.12 27.17 -14.48
CA ASP A 247 -1.89 27.48 -15.22
C ASP A 247 -0.63 27.55 -14.35
N GLY A 248 -0.78 27.86 -13.05
CA GLY A 248 0.30 27.91 -12.06
C GLY A 248 0.69 26.54 -11.48
N PHE A 249 0.07 25.45 -11.94
CA PHE A 249 0.32 24.11 -11.42
C PHE A 249 1.69 23.57 -11.85
N PRO A 250 2.41 22.79 -11.02
CA PRO A 250 3.72 22.25 -11.38
C PRO A 250 3.65 21.46 -12.69
N GLU A 251 4.60 21.69 -13.59
CA GLU A 251 4.58 21.18 -14.96
C GLU A 251 4.45 19.66 -15.03
N ALA A 252 5.17 18.93 -14.17
CA ALA A 252 5.13 17.47 -14.09
C ALA A 252 3.72 16.90 -13.83
N TYR A 253 2.81 17.70 -13.27
CA TYR A 253 1.47 17.30 -12.90
C TYR A 253 0.37 18.11 -13.60
N ARG A 254 0.72 19.02 -14.52
CA ARG A 254 -0.20 19.92 -15.24
C ARG A 254 -0.96 19.20 -16.36
N GLN A 255 -1.47 18.01 -16.06
CA GLN A 255 -2.36 17.27 -16.93
C GLN A 255 -3.73 17.16 -16.28
N PRO A 256 -4.82 17.26 -17.06
CA PRO A 256 -6.15 16.98 -16.53
C PRO A 256 -6.21 15.57 -15.94
N PHE A 257 -7.01 15.42 -14.89
CA PHE A 257 -7.42 14.11 -14.40
C PHE A 257 -8.90 13.88 -14.66
N GLN A 258 -9.31 12.62 -14.72
CA GLN A 258 -10.70 12.24 -15.01
C GLN A 258 -11.27 11.45 -13.85
N VAL A 259 -12.53 11.73 -13.52
CA VAL A 259 -13.36 10.90 -12.65
C VAL A 259 -14.45 10.25 -13.50
N GLU A 260 -14.51 8.93 -13.48
CA GLU A 260 -15.48 8.13 -14.24
C GLU A 260 -16.35 7.33 -13.28
N LEU A 261 -17.62 7.10 -13.65
CA LEU A 261 -18.49 6.15 -12.95
C LEU A 261 -18.45 4.81 -13.70
N VAL A 262 -17.94 3.77 -13.04
CA VAL A 262 -17.84 2.41 -13.59
C VAL A 262 -18.72 1.49 -12.75
N GLY A 263 -19.89 1.14 -13.28
CA GLY A 263 -20.95 0.51 -12.48
C GLY A 263 -21.42 1.48 -11.39
N ASP A 264 -21.32 1.05 -10.13
CA ASP A 264 -21.72 1.85 -8.96
C ASP A 264 -20.51 2.44 -8.20
N GLU A 265 -19.32 2.46 -8.81
CA GLU A 265 -18.09 2.95 -8.19
C GLU A 265 -17.46 4.11 -8.99
N LEU A 266 -16.92 5.10 -8.29
CA LEU A 266 -16.13 6.16 -8.92
C LEU A 266 -14.67 5.72 -9.10
N ARG A 267 -14.13 6.01 -10.28
CA ARG A 267 -12.74 5.75 -10.68
C ARG A 267 -12.02 7.04 -11.01
N LEU A 268 -10.87 7.26 -10.39
CA LEU A 268 -9.97 8.37 -10.64
C LEU A 268 -8.84 7.94 -11.59
N HIS A 269 -8.65 8.70 -12.66
CA HIS A 269 -7.65 8.49 -13.68
C HIS A 269 -6.71 9.70 -13.73
N MET A 270 -5.47 9.48 -13.36
CA MET A 270 -4.39 10.47 -13.43
C MET A 270 -3.53 10.21 -14.68
N GLY A 271 -2.76 11.21 -15.12
CA GLY A 271 -1.83 11.04 -16.24
C GLY A 271 -0.80 9.91 -16.03
N PHE A 272 -0.39 9.67 -14.78
CA PHE A 272 0.63 8.67 -14.42
C PHE A 272 0.05 7.33 -13.95
N THR A 273 -1.23 7.26 -13.58
CA THR A 273 -1.87 6.01 -13.11
C THR A 273 -3.36 6.10 -13.33
N ARG A 274 -3.96 5.02 -13.84
CA ARG A 274 -5.39 4.93 -14.10
C ARG A 274 -6.09 4.09 -13.04
N ASN A 275 -7.39 4.32 -12.89
CA ASN A 275 -8.32 3.41 -12.22
C ASN A 275 -8.15 3.29 -10.69
N PHE A 276 -7.83 4.40 -10.00
CA PHE A 276 -7.95 4.42 -8.55
C PHE A 276 -9.42 4.39 -8.15
N ARG A 277 -9.82 3.45 -7.29
CA ARG A 277 -11.18 3.47 -6.74
C ARG A 277 -11.32 4.59 -5.72
N LEU A 278 -12.44 5.29 -5.77
CA LEU A 278 -12.83 6.30 -4.79
C LEU A 278 -13.91 5.73 -3.87
N GLU A 279 -13.71 5.86 -2.55
CA GLU A 279 -14.70 5.45 -1.54
C GLU A 279 -15.20 6.69 -0.78
N PRO A 280 -16.52 6.89 -0.65
CA PRO A 280 -17.05 8.07 0.02
C PRO A 280 -16.66 8.11 1.51
N LEU A 281 -16.20 9.28 1.96
CA LEU A 281 -15.92 9.61 3.36
C LEU A 281 -16.93 10.62 3.91
N ALA A 282 -17.29 11.58 3.08
CA ALA A 282 -18.32 12.57 3.33
C ALA A 282 -18.92 12.98 1.98
N ARG A 283 -19.96 13.82 2.01
CA ARG A 283 -20.62 14.31 0.79
C ARG A 283 -19.61 14.74 -0.30
N ASN A 284 -18.60 15.53 0.07
CA ASN A 284 -17.65 16.10 -0.88
C ASN A 284 -16.25 15.49 -0.79
N ARG A 285 -16.04 14.40 -0.03
CA ARG A 285 -14.71 13.84 0.22
C ARG A 285 -14.71 12.34 -0.03
N PHE A 286 -13.71 11.88 -0.76
CA PHE A 286 -13.54 10.48 -1.09
C PHE A 286 -12.10 10.04 -0.80
N ALA A 287 -11.96 8.90 -0.15
CA ALA A 287 -10.66 8.25 0.00
C ALA A 287 -10.22 7.69 -1.36
N ILE A 288 -8.93 7.86 -1.67
CA ILE A 288 -8.29 7.15 -2.78
C ILE A 288 -7.84 5.80 -2.24
N ILE A 289 -8.48 4.73 -2.72
CA ILE A 289 -8.22 3.38 -2.20
C ILE A 289 -6.78 2.94 -2.49
N GLY A 290 -6.09 2.51 -1.44
CA GLY A 290 -4.69 2.11 -1.45
C GLY A 290 -3.70 3.27 -1.43
N ARG A 291 -4.14 4.49 -1.08
CA ARG A 291 -3.29 5.68 -0.92
C ARG A 291 -3.67 6.45 0.35
N PRO A 292 -2.73 7.10 1.05
CA PRO A 292 -3.01 8.00 2.18
C PRO A 292 -3.50 9.37 1.69
N LEU A 293 -4.36 9.38 0.67
CA LEU A 293 -4.80 10.57 -0.03
C LEU A 293 -6.32 10.56 -0.17
N GLU A 294 -6.88 11.76 -0.26
CA GLU A 294 -8.30 11.97 -0.48
C GLU A 294 -8.49 12.99 -1.61
N ILE A 295 -9.58 12.84 -2.35
CA ILE A 295 -10.06 13.86 -3.27
C ILE A 295 -11.24 14.61 -2.64
N GLU A 296 -11.18 15.93 -2.69
CA GLU A 296 -12.22 16.83 -2.22
C GLU A 296 -12.89 17.49 -3.43
N PHE A 297 -14.20 17.35 -3.56
CA PHE A 297 -14.98 18.01 -4.61
C PHE A 297 -15.57 19.31 -4.07
N VAL A 298 -15.49 20.36 -4.88
CA VAL A 298 -16.00 21.69 -4.54
C VAL A 298 -17.30 21.91 -5.30
N ARG A 299 -18.27 22.51 -4.61
CA ARG A 299 -19.58 22.84 -5.16
C ARG A 299 -19.75 24.34 -5.30
N ASP A 300 -20.56 24.74 -6.27
CA ASP A 300 -21.04 26.12 -6.39
C ASP A 300 -22.23 26.40 -5.45
N ASP A 301 -22.78 27.61 -5.54
CA ASP A 301 -23.90 28.08 -4.73
C ASP A 301 -25.21 27.32 -5.02
N GLU A 302 -25.34 26.71 -6.20
CA GLU A 302 -26.47 25.85 -6.59
C GLU A 302 -26.29 24.41 -6.09
N GLY A 303 -25.15 24.13 -5.44
CA GLY A 303 -24.79 22.83 -4.93
C GLY A 303 -24.34 21.87 -6.02
N GLN A 304 -23.95 22.32 -7.22
CA GLN A 304 -23.39 21.46 -8.28
C GLN A 304 -21.88 21.33 -8.14
N VAL A 305 -21.33 20.14 -8.44
CA VAL A 305 -19.87 19.92 -8.42
C VAL A 305 -19.21 20.63 -9.60
N CYS A 306 -18.43 21.67 -9.31
CA CYS A 306 -17.80 22.54 -10.31
C CYS A 306 -16.28 22.42 -10.36
N SER A 307 -15.64 21.85 -9.34
CA SER A 307 -14.18 21.63 -9.31
C SER A 307 -13.79 20.55 -8.29
N ALA A 308 -12.51 20.19 -8.26
CA ALA A 308 -11.96 19.26 -7.28
C ALA A 308 -10.56 19.69 -6.85
N ILE A 309 -10.17 19.39 -5.61
CA ILE A 309 -8.85 19.65 -5.07
C ILE A 309 -7.89 18.55 -5.52
N TYR A 310 -6.76 18.93 -6.11
CA TYR A 310 -5.76 17.96 -6.55
C TYR A 310 -5.14 17.21 -5.37
N PRO A 311 -5.17 15.86 -5.35
CA PRO A 311 -4.87 15.11 -4.13
C PRO A 311 -3.38 14.80 -3.92
N PHE A 312 -2.50 14.92 -4.94
CA PHE A 312 -1.09 14.49 -4.84
C PHE A 312 -0.08 15.62 -4.55
N VAL A 313 -0.54 16.77 -4.03
CA VAL A 313 0.36 17.84 -3.56
C VAL A 313 -0.07 18.27 -2.15
N PRO A 314 0.31 17.53 -1.09
CA PRO A 314 -0.27 17.67 0.24
C PRO A 314 -0.05 19.08 0.85
N ASP A 315 1.08 19.71 0.55
CA ASP A 315 1.41 21.04 1.09
C ASP A 315 0.70 22.20 0.36
N ARG A 316 -0.04 21.93 -0.71
CA ARG A 316 -0.68 22.96 -1.53
C ARG A 316 -2.03 22.52 -2.06
N ARG A 317 -3.07 23.29 -1.74
CA ARG A 317 -4.41 23.10 -2.31
C ARG A 317 -4.47 23.75 -3.68
N PHE A 318 -4.68 22.94 -4.70
CA PHE A 318 -4.91 23.41 -6.06
C PHE A 318 -6.32 23.00 -6.49
N VAL A 319 -7.11 24.00 -6.86
CA VAL A 319 -8.47 23.80 -7.37
C VAL A 319 -8.39 23.51 -8.86
N CYS A 320 -8.87 22.34 -9.27
CA CYS A 320 -8.94 21.91 -10.65
C CYS A 320 -10.38 22.08 -11.15
N GLU A 321 -10.59 22.98 -12.10
CA GLU A 321 -11.91 23.28 -12.65
C GLU A 321 -12.46 22.08 -13.43
N ARG A 322 -13.73 21.76 -13.22
CA ARG A 322 -14.41 20.74 -14.01
C ARG A 322 -14.67 21.30 -15.40
N LEU A 323 -14.08 20.68 -16.41
CA LEU A 323 -14.39 20.96 -17.80
C LEU A 323 -15.82 20.48 -18.07
N VAL A 324 -16.65 21.38 -18.60
CA VAL A 324 -18.01 21.03 -19.02
C VAL A 324 -17.89 19.97 -20.12
N THR A 325 -18.33 18.76 -19.82
CA THR A 325 -18.50 17.72 -20.84
C THR A 325 -19.64 18.14 -21.74
N THR A 326 -19.32 18.67 -22.93
CA THR A 326 -20.27 18.83 -24.04
C THR A 326 -20.80 17.48 -24.49
#